data_AF-A0A7J4EB71-F1
#
_entry.id   AF-A0A7J4EB71-F1
#
_cell.length_a   1.000
_cell.length_b   1.000
_cell.length_c   1.000
_cell.angle_alpha   90.00
_cell.angle_beta   90.00
_cell.angle_gamma   90.00
#
_symmetry.space_group_name_H-M   'P 1'
#
loop_
_entity.id
_entity.type
_entity.pdbx_description
1 polymer ?
#
loop_
_entity_poly.entity_id
_entity_poly.type
_entity_poly.pdbx_seq_one_letter_code
_entity_poly.pdbx_strand_id
1 'polypeptide(L)'
;MNLAEEREGSSELPTAEVEGKEIPWDPVQLRKIQKHPCFSENACHLFGRMHLPVAPKCNIQCNYCVRKFDCVNESRPGVTSKVLTPKEALERVREVLEKVHYIKVVAVAGPGEP
;
A
#
# COMPACT_ATOMS: atom_id res chain seq x y z
N MET A 1 26.08 -6.05 -2.65
CA MET A 1 25.39 -7.25 -3.15
C MET A 1 24.12 -6.75 -3.80
N ASN A 2 24.05 -6.93 -5.12
CA ASN A 2 23.31 -6.07 -6.04
C ASN A 2 21.80 -6.29 -5.98
N LEU A 3 21.05 -5.20 -5.76
CA LEU A 3 19.60 -5.08 -5.89
C LEU A 3 19.23 -4.90 -7.37
N ALA A 4 19.38 -5.97 -8.15
CA ALA A 4 18.90 -6.06 -9.51
C ALA A 4 18.46 -7.50 -9.80
N GLU A 5 17.43 -7.97 -9.09
CA GLU A 5 16.70 -9.18 -9.47
C GLU A 5 15.88 -8.87 -10.74
N GLU A 6 16.55 -9.09 -11.87
CA GLU A 6 16.08 -9.88 -13.01
C GLU A 6 14.69 -9.53 -13.56
N ARG A 7 14.72 -8.65 -14.57
CA ARG A 7 13.76 -8.64 -15.67
C ARG A 7 14.09 -9.81 -16.60
N GLU A 8 13.69 -11.02 -16.27
CA GLU A 8 13.69 -12.15 -17.19
C GLU A 8 12.26 -12.58 -17.48
N GLY A 9 11.78 -12.20 -18.66
CA GLY A 9 10.53 -12.67 -19.21
C GLY A 9 10.70 -14.05 -19.82
N SER A 10 10.17 -15.08 -19.16
CA SER A 10 9.71 -16.30 -19.83
C SER A 10 8.22 -16.18 -20.09
N SER A 11 7.83 -16.33 -21.35
CA SER A 11 6.55 -15.96 -21.95
C SER A 11 5.39 -16.93 -21.70
N GLU A 12 5.24 -17.47 -20.50
CA GLU A 12 4.09 -18.32 -20.15
C GLU A 12 3.58 -17.95 -18.75
N LEU A 13 2.41 -17.31 -18.73
CA LEU A 13 1.70 -17.01 -17.48
C LEU A 13 0.97 -18.28 -17.03
N PRO A 14 1.16 -18.73 -15.78
CA PRO A 14 0.40 -19.87 -15.26
C PRO A 14 -1.11 -19.58 -15.28
N THR A 15 -1.93 -20.61 -15.57
CA THR A 15 -3.38 -20.49 -15.77
C THR A 15 -4.18 -21.13 -14.64
N ALA A 16 -5.13 -20.36 -14.08
CA ALA A 16 -5.99 -20.80 -12.98
C ALA A 16 -7.38 -21.02 -13.52
N GLU A 17 -8.01 -22.12 -13.15
CA GLU A 17 -9.41 -22.33 -13.42
C GLU A 17 -10.25 -21.62 -12.35
N VAL A 18 -10.95 -20.56 -12.74
CA VAL A 18 -11.90 -19.85 -11.89
C VAL A 18 -13.26 -19.89 -12.58
N GLU A 19 -14.23 -20.55 -11.94
CA GLU A 19 -15.61 -20.67 -12.46
C GLU A 19 -15.66 -21.26 -13.89
N GLY A 20 -14.80 -22.24 -14.19
CA GLY A 20 -14.73 -22.90 -15.50
C GLY A 20 -14.05 -22.07 -16.60
N LYS A 21 -13.37 -20.99 -16.24
CA LYS A 21 -12.55 -20.18 -17.17
C LYS A 21 -11.09 -20.28 -16.79
N GLU A 22 -10.23 -20.57 -17.77
CA GLU A 22 -8.79 -20.50 -17.63
C GLU A 22 -8.34 -19.03 -17.69
N ILE A 23 -7.85 -18.51 -16.57
CA ILE A 23 -7.39 -17.13 -16.47
C ILE A 23 -5.85 -17.15 -16.29
N PRO A 24 -5.08 -16.56 -17.22
CA PRO A 24 -3.65 -16.41 -17.04
C PRO A 24 -3.39 -15.41 -15.90
N TRP A 25 -2.53 -15.78 -14.96
CA TRP A 25 -2.17 -14.92 -13.84
C TRP A 25 -0.67 -14.64 -13.80
N ASP A 26 -0.31 -13.41 -13.42
CA ASP A 26 1.08 -13.04 -13.14
C ASP A 26 1.43 -13.43 -11.68
N PRO A 27 2.45 -14.30 -11.47
CA PRO A 27 2.91 -14.67 -10.13
C PRO A 27 3.31 -13.46 -9.28
N VAL A 28 3.84 -12.39 -9.90
CA VAL A 28 4.23 -11.17 -9.19
C VAL A 28 2.99 -10.42 -8.69
N GLN A 29 1.96 -10.31 -9.51
CA GLN A 29 0.67 -9.74 -9.10
C GLN A 29 0.01 -10.54 -7.97
N LEU A 30 0.02 -11.87 -8.05
CA LEU A 30 -0.55 -12.73 -7.02
C LEU A 30 0.15 -12.55 -5.67
N ARG A 31 1.50 -12.41 -5.68
CA ARG A 31 2.27 -12.08 -4.48
C ARG A 31 1.82 -10.76 -3.86
N LYS A 32 1.55 -9.72 -4.65
CA LYS A 32 1.07 -8.43 -4.15
C LYS A 32 -0.24 -8.61 -3.39
N ILE A 33 -1.18 -9.37 -3.94
CA ILE A 33 -2.48 -9.65 -3.29
C ILE A 33 -2.27 -10.46 -2.00
N GLN A 34 -1.53 -11.57 -2.07
CA GLN A 34 -1.33 -12.49 -0.95
C GLN A 34 -0.56 -11.88 0.23
N LYS A 35 0.29 -10.88 0.00
CA LYS A 35 1.09 -10.23 1.06
C LYS A 35 0.52 -8.86 1.49
N HIS A 36 -0.59 -8.41 0.88
CA HIS A 36 -1.17 -7.11 1.17
C HIS A 36 -2.33 -7.23 2.18
N PRO A 37 -2.22 -6.61 3.37
CA PRO A 37 -3.20 -6.80 4.44
C PRO A 37 -4.59 -6.25 4.12
N CYS A 38 -4.76 -5.37 3.13
CA CYS A 38 -6.09 -4.93 2.69
C CYS A 38 -6.78 -5.89 1.70
N PHE A 39 -6.03 -6.77 1.02
CA PHE A 39 -6.58 -7.60 -0.07
C PHE A 39 -6.68 -9.08 0.28
N SER A 40 -6.02 -9.52 1.36
CA SER A 40 -6.09 -10.90 1.83
C SER A 40 -6.33 -10.94 3.34
N GLU A 41 -7.34 -11.71 3.75
CA GLU A 41 -7.69 -11.91 5.16
C GLU A 41 -6.52 -12.53 5.95
N ASN A 42 -5.88 -13.56 5.39
CA ASN A 42 -4.69 -14.17 5.98
C ASN A 42 -3.54 -13.15 6.14
N ALA A 43 -3.35 -12.27 5.15
CA ALA A 43 -2.32 -11.24 5.20
C ALA A 43 -2.59 -10.18 6.27
N CYS A 44 -3.85 -9.90 6.59
CA CYS A 44 -4.26 -8.90 7.59
C CYS A 44 -3.68 -9.22 8.98
N HIS A 45 -3.57 -10.51 9.32
CA HIS A 45 -3.04 -10.96 10.60
C HIS A 45 -1.51 -11.15 10.62
N LEU A 46 -0.89 -11.27 9.44
CA LEU A 46 0.53 -11.62 9.31
C LEU A 46 1.43 -10.43 8.92
N PHE A 47 0.89 -9.47 8.17
CA PHE A 47 1.66 -8.38 7.57
C PHE A 47 1.10 -7.02 7.93
N GLY A 48 2.02 -6.05 8.06
CA GLY A 48 1.67 -4.66 8.32
C GLY A 48 1.78 -3.79 7.08
N ARG A 49 1.10 -2.65 7.14
CA ARG A 49 1.18 -1.56 6.16
C ARG A 49 1.50 -0.25 6.86
N MET A 50 2.16 0.65 6.14
CA MET A 50 2.51 1.98 6.60
C MET A 50 1.93 3.04 5.66
N HIS A 51 1.26 4.05 6.22
CA HIS A 51 0.80 5.21 5.48
C HIS A 51 1.77 6.38 5.65
N LEU A 52 2.10 7.07 4.55
CA LEU A 52 2.95 8.26 4.54
C LEU A 52 2.09 9.50 4.29
N PRO A 53 1.99 10.43 5.26
CA PRO A 53 1.17 11.64 5.14
C PRO A 53 1.89 12.72 4.32
N VAL A 54 2.02 12.52 3.02
CA VAL A 54 2.72 13.45 2.09
C VAL A 54 1.77 14.25 1.20
N ALA A 55 0.47 13.93 1.18
CA ALA A 55 -0.50 14.51 0.27
C ALA A 55 -1.55 15.36 1.02
N PRO A 56 -1.26 16.64 1.36
CA PRO A 56 -2.18 17.47 2.15
C PRO A 56 -3.37 18.05 1.36
N LYS A 57 -3.21 18.25 0.05
CA LYS A 57 -4.23 18.85 -0.80
C LYS A 57 -5.23 17.78 -1.26
N CYS A 58 -6.48 18.16 -1.49
CA CYS A 58 -7.51 17.33 -2.13
C CYS A 58 -8.24 18.22 -3.13
N ASN A 59 -8.66 17.62 -4.22
CA ASN A 59 -9.33 18.27 -5.34
C ASN A 59 -10.86 18.28 -5.19
N ILE A 60 -11.41 17.52 -4.25
CA ILE A 60 -12.85 17.44 -3.98
C ILE A 60 -13.15 17.72 -2.50
N GLN A 61 -14.42 17.95 -2.19
CA GLN A 61 -14.93 18.09 -0.83
C GLN A 61 -16.09 17.12 -0.64
N CYS A 62 -15.83 15.98 0.01
CA CYS A 62 -16.90 15.06 0.38
C CYS A 62 -17.79 15.67 1.48
N ASN A 63 -19.10 15.40 1.44
CA ASN A 63 -20.06 15.95 2.40
C ASN A 63 -19.81 15.51 3.86
N TYR A 64 -19.13 14.37 4.05
CA TYR A 64 -18.79 13.81 5.35
C TYR A 64 -17.34 14.10 5.78
N CYS A 65 -16.56 14.81 4.95
CA CYS A 65 -15.14 15.04 5.21
C CYS A 65 -14.90 16.41 5.87
N VAL A 66 -14.15 16.42 6.97
CA VAL A 66 -13.64 17.65 7.59
C VAL A 66 -12.14 17.74 7.33
N ARG A 67 -11.71 18.71 6.51
CA ARG A 67 -10.32 18.88 6.04
C ARG A 67 -9.28 19.17 7.13
N LYS A 68 -9.72 19.29 8.39
CA LYS A 68 -8.84 19.38 9.57
C LYS A 68 -8.27 18.01 9.99
N PHE A 69 -8.90 16.94 9.52
CA PHE A 69 -8.50 15.55 9.78
C PHE A 69 -8.02 14.90 8.48
N ASP A 70 -7.32 13.79 8.62
CA ASP A 70 -6.91 12.94 7.52
C ASP A 70 -8.12 12.39 6.75
N CYS A 71 -7.90 12.04 5.48
CA CYS A 71 -8.94 11.52 4.61
C CYS A 71 -9.62 10.30 5.24
N VAL A 72 -10.89 10.47 5.58
CA VAL A 72 -11.70 9.47 6.29
C VAL A 72 -11.98 8.21 5.46
N ASN A 73 -11.75 8.24 4.14
CA ASN A 73 -11.90 7.07 3.28
C ASN A 73 -10.87 5.99 3.59
N GLU A 74 -9.65 6.37 3.98
CA GLU A 74 -8.54 5.45 4.23
C GLU A 74 -7.92 5.61 5.63
N SER A 75 -8.50 6.47 6.45
CA SER A 75 -8.07 6.72 7.83
C SER A 75 -9.26 6.75 8.77
N ARG A 76 -9.00 6.43 10.05
CA ARG A 76 -10.04 6.50 11.07
C ARG A 76 -10.49 7.97 11.25
N PRO A 77 -11.79 8.25 11.48
CA PRO A 77 -12.26 9.61 11.70
C PRO A 77 -11.56 10.30 12.87
N GLY A 78 -11.24 11.59 12.73
CA GLY A 78 -10.64 12.39 13.80
C GLY A 78 -9.12 12.25 13.97
N VAL A 79 -8.44 11.50 13.09
CA VAL A 79 -6.97 11.43 13.06
C VAL A 79 -6.42 12.66 12.35
N THR A 80 -5.39 13.28 12.91
CA THR A 80 -4.64 14.37 12.26
C THR A 80 -3.17 13.99 12.19
N SER A 81 -2.66 13.75 10.98
CA SER A 81 -1.25 13.45 10.77
C SER A 81 -0.43 14.73 10.54
N LYS A 82 0.80 14.74 11.05
CA LYS A 82 1.79 15.74 10.64
C LYS A 82 2.17 15.48 9.18
N VAL A 83 1.98 16.49 8.33
CA VAL A 83 2.41 16.43 6.93
C VAL A 83 3.93 16.30 6.87
N LEU A 84 4.41 15.30 6.14
CA LEU A 84 5.83 15.05 5.91
C LEU A 84 6.23 15.50 4.51
N THR A 85 7.46 15.98 4.40
CA THR A 85 8.11 16.15 3.10
C THR A 85 8.49 14.77 2.52
N PRO A 86 8.68 14.64 1.18
CA PRO A 86 9.11 13.38 0.58
C PRO A 86 10.41 12.81 1.18
N LYS A 87 11.34 13.70 1.59
CA LYS A 87 12.60 13.30 2.24
C LYS A 87 12.37 12.74 3.65
N GLU A 88 11.57 13.43 4.47
CA GLU A 88 11.21 12.94 5.81
C GLU A 88 10.42 11.64 5.75
N ALA A 89 9.54 11.49 4.76
CA ALA A 89 8.77 10.27 4.55
C ALA A 89 9.67 9.08 4.22
N LEU A 90 10.67 9.27 3.35
CA LEU A 90 11.67 8.25 3.03
C LEU A 90 12.46 7.82 4.27
N GLU A 91 12.88 8.79 5.08
CA GLU A 91 13.64 8.50 6.30
C GLU A 91 12.80 7.74 7.31
N ARG A 92 11.54 8.15 7.49
CA ARG A 92 10.57 7.45 8.34
C ARG A 92 10.33 6.00 7.88
N VAL A 93 10.30 5.74 6.57
CA VAL A 93 10.22 4.35 6.07
C VAL A 93 11.44 3.53 6.50
N ARG A 94 12.65 4.08 6.36
CA ARG A 94 13.89 3.38 6.76
C ARG A 94 13.87 3.04 8.24
N GLU A 95 13.58 4.01 9.09
CA GLU A 95 13.50 3.82 10.55
C GLU A 95 12.49 2.74 10.95
N VAL A 96 11.34 2.69 10.28
CA VAL A 96 10.29 1.71 10.60
C VAL A 96 10.66 0.32 10.09
N LEU A 97 11.26 0.19 8.92
CA LEU A 97 11.68 -1.10 8.38
C LEU A 97 12.81 -1.74 9.20
N GLU A 98 13.68 -0.93 9.81
CA GLU A 98 14.71 -1.41 10.73
C GLU A 98 14.11 -2.00 12.03
N LYS A 99 13.01 -1.42 12.52
CA LYS A 99 12.37 -1.86 13.78
C LYS A 99 11.29 -2.92 13.57
N VAL A 100 10.65 -2.94 12.41
CA VAL A 100 9.41 -3.68 12.14
C VAL A 100 9.52 -4.44 10.82
N HIS A 101 9.93 -5.70 10.88
CA HIS A 101 10.23 -6.51 9.70
C HIS A 101 8.99 -7.09 8.96
N TYR A 102 7.82 -7.03 9.58
CA TYR A 102 6.57 -7.53 9.01
C TYR A 102 5.82 -6.51 8.13
N ILE A 103 6.36 -5.29 7.96
CA ILE A 103 5.81 -4.31 7.01
C ILE A 103 6.09 -4.80 5.58
N LYS A 104 5.04 -4.98 4.78
CA LYS A 104 5.15 -5.39 3.36
C LYS A 104 4.65 -4.33 2.38
N VAL A 105 3.92 -3.34 2.87
CA VAL A 105 3.25 -2.33 2.06
C VAL A 105 3.53 -0.94 2.61
N VAL A 106 3.89 -0.02 1.72
CA VAL A 106 3.98 1.41 1.98
C VAL A 106 3.01 2.10 1.03
N ALA A 107 2.15 2.96 1.57
CA ALA A 107 1.11 3.64 0.81
C ALA A 107 1.05 5.13 1.18
N VAL A 108 0.53 5.94 0.26
CA VAL A 108 0.14 7.33 0.51
C VAL A 108 -1.38 7.35 0.51
N ALA A 109 -1.98 7.73 1.64
CA ALA A 109 -3.43 7.62 1.85
C ALA A 109 -4.08 8.94 2.31
N GLY A 110 -3.32 10.03 2.37
CA GLY A 110 -3.79 11.33 2.86
C GLY A 110 -2.66 12.23 3.31
N PRO A 111 -2.94 13.32 4.04
CA PRO A 111 -4.24 13.71 4.64
C PRO A 111 -5.37 14.12 3.68
N GLY A 112 -5.06 14.44 2.43
CA GLY A 112 -5.99 14.81 1.37
C GLY A 112 -6.15 13.72 0.31
N GLU A 113 -6.02 14.10 -0.96
CA GLU A 113 -6.01 13.20 -2.11
C GLU A 113 -4.56 12.91 -2.51
N PRO A 114 -4.12 11.64 -2.49
CA PRO A 114 -2.82 11.20 -3.01
C PRO A 114 -2.57 11.51 -4.49
#